data_AF-A0A847WLJ0-F1
#
_entry.id   AF-A0A847WLJ0-F1
#
_cell.length_a   1.000
_cell.length_b   1.000
_cell.length_c   1.000
_cell.angle_alpha   90.00
_cell.angle_beta   90.00
_cell.angle_gamma   90.00
#
_symmetry.space_group_name_H-M   'P 1'
#
loop_
_entity.id
_entity.type
_entity.pdbx_description
1 polymer ?
#
loop_
_entity_poly.entity_id
_entity_poly.type
_entity_poly.pdbx_seq_one_letter_code
_entity_poly.pdbx_strand_id
1 'polypeptide(L)' 'MRKKDILELKRRFTKSHCTFTKICSCYVNAEKHTILTFKENFLNLDDDMILPK' A
#
# COMPACT_ATOMS: atom_id res chain seq x y z
N MET A 1 4.93 11.84 -13.58
CA MET A 1 5.78 10.75 -13.05
C MET A 1 6.29 9.95 -14.24
N ARG A 2 7.60 9.73 -14.41
CA ARG A 2 8.12 8.97 -15.55
C ARG A 2 8.05 7.47 -15.25
N LYS A 3 8.13 6.60 -16.27
CA LYS A 3 8.11 5.13 -16.09
C LYS A 3 9.15 4.63 -15.09
N LYS A 4 10.35 5.23 -15.07
CA LYS A 4 11.42 4.90 -14.11
C LYS A 4 11.01 5.20 -12.66
N ASP A 5 10.36 6.34 -12.43
CA ASP A 5 9.89 6.74 -11.11
C ASP A 5 8.79 5.78 -10.61
N ILE A 6 7.90 5.33 -11.51
CA ILE A 6 6.86 4.33 -11.20
C ILE A 6 7.49 2.98 -10.84
N LEU A 7 8.53 2.55 -11.58
CA LEU A 7 9.21 1.28 -11.32
C LEU A 7 9.93 1.28 -9.97
N GLU A 8 10.62 2.37 -9.64
CA GLU A 8 11.26 2.54 -8.32
C GLU A 8 10.23 2.55 -7.19
N LEU A 9 9.08 3.20 -7.41
CA LEU A 9 8.00 3.19 -6.42
C LEU A 9 7.48 1.77 -6.19
N LYS A 10 7.19 1.02 -7.26
CA LYS A 10 6.78 -0.39 -7.18
C LYS A 10 7.80 -1.24 -6.41
N ARG A 11 9.10 -1.00 -6.63
CA ARG A 11 10.16 -1.70 -5.90
C ARG A 11 10.10 -1.42 -4.39
N ARG A 12 9.85 -0.16 -3.99
CA ARG A 12 9.74 0.23 -2.58
C ARG A 12 8.47 -0.28 -1.89
N PHE A 13 7.43 -0.60 -2.64
CA PHE A 13 6.21 -1.25 -2.13
C PHE A 13 6.37 -2.76 -1.84
N THR A 14 7.60 -3.27 -1.80
CA THR A 14 7.89 -4.64 -1.36
C THR A 14 8.51 -4.62 0.03
N LYS A 15 8.20 -5.61 0.89
CA LYS A 15 8.73 -5.66 2.26
C LYS A 15 10.26 -5.66 2.32
N SER A 16 10.94 -6.23 1.31
CA SER A 16 12.40 -6.32 1.25
C SER A 16 13.11 -5.01 0.91
N HIS A 17 12.47 -4.10 0.19
CA HIS A 17 13.09 -2.85 -0.30
C HIS A 17 12.34 -1.60 0.15
N CYS A 18 11.43 -1.75 1.11
CA CYS A 18 10.66 -0.65 1.66
C CYS A 18 11.55 0.31 2.48
N THR A 19 11.46 1.60 2.17
CA THR A 19 12.12 2.68 2.92
C THR A 19 11.15 3.45 3.82
N PHE A 20 9.89 3.06 3.86
CA PHE A 20 8.84 3.72 4.63
C PHE A 20 8.34 2.83 5.77
N THR A 21 8.20 3.40 6.95
CA THR A 21 7.81 2.64 8.14
C THR A 21 6.30 2.43 8.17
N LYS A 22 5.53 3.50 7.98
CA LYS A 22 4.06 3.47 8.09
C LYS A 22 3.39 3.61 6.74
N ILE A 23 2.29 2.89 6.55
CA ILE A 23 1.38 3.07 5.42
C ILE A 23 0.01 3.48 5.94
N CYS A 24 -0.60 4.44 5.27
CA CYS A 24 -2.00 4.81 5.47
C CYS A 24 -2.75 4.36 4.22
N SER A 25 -3.57 3.33 4.33
CA SER A 25 -4.42 2.86 3.24
C SER A 25 -5.89 2.93 3.64
N CYS A 26 -6.76 3.10 2.66
CA CYS A 26 -8.20 2.98 2.85
C CYS A 26 -8.79 2.12 1.74
N TYR A 27 -9.78 1.33 2.11
CA TYR A 27 -10.60 0.60 1.16
C TYR A 27 -11.94 1.32 1.02
N VAL A 28 -12.35 1.56 -0.23
CA VAL A 28 -13.59 2.25 -0.56
C VAL A 28 -14.51 1.32 -1.35
N ASN A 29 -15.81 1.43 -1.12
CA ASN A 29 -16.79 0.70 -1.91
C ASN A 29 -17.03 1.39 -3.28
N ALA A 30 -17.89 0.79 -4.11
CA ALA A 30 -18.27 1.35 -5.42
C ALA A 30 -18.88 2.78 -5.33
N GLU A 31 -19.49 3.11 -4.20
CA GLU A 31 -20.09 4.41 -3.90
C GLU A 31 -19.08 5.42 -3.33
N LYS A 32 -17.79 5.07 -3.27
CA LYS A 32 -16.69 5.87 -2.71
C LYS A 32 -16.76 6.12 -1.21
N HIS A 33 -17.58 5.36 -0.48
CA HIS A 33 -17.55 5.38 0.97
C HIS A 33 -16.34 4.61 1.50
N THR A 34 -15.63 5.22 2.44
CA THR A 34 -14.52 4.57 3.13
C THR A 34 -15.08 3.54 4.08
N ILE A 35 -14.86 2.27 3.76
CA ILE A 35 -15.35 1.13 4.53
C ILE A 35 -14.29 0.61 5.49
N LEU A 36 -13.02 0.91 5.24
CA LEU A 36 -11.95 0.53 6.13
C LEU A 36 -10.73 1.44 5.95
N THR A 37 -10.03 1.73 7.06
CA THR A 37 -8.80 2.52 7.08
C THR A 37 -7.73 1.81 7.90
N PHE A 38 -6.53 1.69 7.36
CA PHE A 38 -5.36 1.15 8.03
C PHE A 38 -4.34 2.25 8.26
N LYS A 39 -3.75 2.26 9.45
CA LYS A 39 -2.64 3.16 9.80
C LYS A 39 -1.61 2.38 10.59
N GLU A 40 -0.92 1.49 9.88
CA GLU A 40 -0.06 0.49 10.49
C GLU A 40 1.34 0.51 9.91
N ASN A 41 2.24 -0.16 10.61
CA ASN A 41 3.60 -0.37 10.16
C ASN A 41 3.55 -1.28 8.92
N PHE A 42 4.09 -0.84 7.78
CA PHE A 42 4.00 -1.57 6.52
C PHE A 42 4.55 -3.00 6.62
N LEU A 43 5.61 -3.19 7.40
CA LEU A 43 6.23 -4.48 7.66
C LEU A 43 5.33 -5.46 8.43
N ASN A 44 4.35 -4.94 9.16
CA ASN A 44 3.41 -5.74 9.96
C ASN A 44 2.13 -6.09 9.19
N LEU A 45 1.87 -5.48 8.01
CA LEU A 45 0.74 -5.88 7.19
C LEU A 45 0.96 -7.28 6.62
N ASP A 46 -0.08 -8.10 6.63
CA ASP A 46 -0.07 -9.38 5.93
C ASP A 46 -0.05 -9.14 4.41
N ASP A 47 0.72 -9.94 3.66
CA ASP A 47 0.84 -9.77 2.20
C ASP A 47 -0.53 -9.99 1.50
N ASP A 48 -1.41 -10.82 2.07
CA ASP A 48 -2.75 -11.08 1.57
C ASP A 48 -3.68 -9.84 1.69
N MET A 49 -3.39 -8.90 2.59
CA MET A 49 -4.16 -7.65 2.74
C MET A 49 -3.78 -6.57 1.72
N ILE A 50 -2.64 -6.72 1.05
CA ILE A 50 -2.14 -5.74 0.08
C ILE A 50 -2.74 -6.00 -1.31
N LEU A 51 -3.32 -7.18 -1.55
CA LEU A 51 -4.07 -7.46 -2.78
C LEU A 51 -5.56 -7.14 -2.60
N PRO A 52 -6.15 -6.34 -3.51
CA PRO A 52 -7.60 -6.30 -3.62
C PRO A 52 -8.07 -7.69 -4.09
N LYS A 53 -8.90 -8.36 -3.29
CA LYS A 53 -9.69 -9.52 -3.74
C LYS A 53 -10.83 -9.04 -4.63
#